data_AF-A0A067QFG8-F1
#
_entry.id   AF-A0A067QFG8-F1
#
_cell.length_a   1.000
_cell.length_b   1.000
_cell.length_c   1.000
_cell.angle_alpha   90.00
_cell.angle_beta   90.00
_cell.angle_gamma   90.00
#
_symmetry.space_group_name_H-M   'P 1'
#
loop_
_entity.id
_entity.type
_entity.pdbx_description
1 polymer ?
#
loop_
_entity_poly.entity_id
_entity_poly.type
_entity_poly.pdbx_seq_one_letter_code
_entity_poly.pdbx_strand_id
1 'polypeptide(L)'
;MLMYKMCLADGKDEHKKGLLQMKMAEGAKLQMCYLLHHLCDIQLRHRVESTIAFSHDFISDLQTDQLRRNVEIKQSDMPSAVAAKKTREFRCPPREQMNAILGFKNLEGEERENCPCGEEQGRASG
;
A
#
# COMPACT_ATOMS: atom_id res chain seq x y z
N MET A 1 25.69 15.51 -5.73
CA MET A 1 26.72 16.00 -4.78
C MET A 1 26.56 15.44 -3.36
N LEU A 2 25.35 15.08 -2.90
CA LEU A 2 25.12 14.49 -1.56
C LEU A 2 25.65 13.05 -1.39
N MET A 3 25.70 12.24 -2.46
CA MET A 3 26.25 10.86 -2.44
C MET A 3 27.76 10.79 -2.14
N TYR A 4 28.53 11.84 -2.47
CA TYR A 4 29.99 11.85 -2.24
C TYR A 4 30.38 12.07 -0.77
N LYS A 5 29.45 12.53 0.07
CA LYS A 5 29.73 12.89 1.47
C LYS A 5 29.52 11.73 2.46
N MET A 6 28.99 10.59 2.00
CA MET A 6 28.60 9.46 2.86
C MET A 6 29.76 8.50 3.20
N CYS A 7 30.97 8.76 2.68
CA CYS A 7 32.09 7.79 2.70
C CYS A 7 33.18 8.00 3.77
N LEU A 8 33.11 9.01 4.64
CA LEU A 8 34.22 9.31 5.57
C LEU A 8 33.81 9.09 7.04
N ALA A 9 33.98 7.86 7.51
CA ALA A 9 34.11 7.55 8.93
C ALA A 9 35.40 6.73 9.13
N ASP A 10 36.39 7.33 9.79
CA ASP A 10 37.73 6.77 9.99
C ASP A 10 37.74 5.70 11.10
N GLY A 11 37.76 4.42 10.70
CA GLY A 11 38.07 3.28 11.56
C GLY A 11 39.54 2.87 11.45
N LYS A 12 40.23 2.70 12.59
CA LYS A 12 41.67 2.39 12.71
C LYS A 12 42.10 0.98 12.28
N ASP A 13 41.19 0.12 11.83
CA ASP A 13 41.47 -1.29 11.50
C ASP A 13 41.23 -1.55 10.00
N GLU A 14 42.30 -1.66 9.22
CA GLU A 14 42.27 -1.85 7.75
C GLU A 14 41.49 -3.10 7.32
N HIS A 15 41.46 -4.15 8.16
CA HIS A 15 40.76 -5.41 7.85
C HIS A 15 39.24 -5.36 8.11
N LYS A 16 38.71 -4.24 8.61
CA LYS A 16 37.27 -4.05 8.88
C LYS A 16 36.65 -2.89 8.11
N LYS A 17 37.40 -2.26 7.20
CA LYS A 17 36.89 -1.14 6.40
C LYS A 17 35.87 -1.66 5.38
N GLY A 18 34.67 -1.08 5.39
CA GLY A 18 33.66 -1.35 4.38
C GLY A 18 34.13 -0.87 3.00
N LEU A 19 33.58 -1.44 1.93
CA LEU A 19 33.99 -1.15 0.55
C LEU A 19 34.01 0.35 0.20
N LEU A 20 33.06 1.11 0.77
CA LEU A 20 32.95 2.57 0.58
C LEU A 20 33.92 3.40 1.42
N GLN A 21 34.59 2.81 2.41
CA GLN A 21 35.59 3.46 3.29
C GLN A 21 37.02 3.30 2.76
N MET A 22 37.20 2.48 1.71
CA MET A 22 38.50 2.27 1.07
C MET A 22 38.82 3.42 0.10
N LYS A 23 40.11 3.70 -0.11
CA LYS A 23 40.52 4.60 -1.19
C LYS A 23 40.31 3.91 -2.53
N MET A 24 39.49 4.49 -3.40
CA MET A 24 39.15 3.94 -4.72
C MET A 24 39.68 4.84 -5.84
N ALA A 25 40.19 4.23 -6.91
CA ALA A 25 40.48 4.92 -8.17
C ALA A 25 39.18 5.43 -8.82
N GLU A 26 39.25 6.49 -9.64
CA GLU A 26 38.06 7.14 -10.19
C GLU A 26 37.20 6.21 -11.05
N GLY A 27 37.81 5.35 -11.86
CA GLY A 27 37.10 4.34 -12.63
C GLY A 27 36.31 3.35 -11.74
N ALA A 28 36.86 2.99 -10.58
CA ALA A 28 36.19 2.11 -9.63
C ALA A 28 35.02 2.81 -8.92
N LYS A 29 35.11 4.13 -8.66
CA LYS A 29 33.98 4.92 -8.13
C LYS A 29 32.83 4.99 -9.12
N LEU A 30 33.12 5.16 -10.42
CA LEU A 30 32.07 5.14 -11.44
C LEU A 30 31.33 3.81 -11.48
N GLN A 31 32.05 2.68 -11.41
CA GLN A 31 31.42 1.36 -11.31
C GLN A 31 30.59 1.20 -10.03
N MET A 32 31.05 1.77 -8.91
CA MET A 32 30.26 1.81 -7.67
C MET A 32 28.94 2.58 -7.85
N CYS A 33 28.96 3.70 -8.57
CA CYS A 33 27.75 4.45 -8.87
C CYS A 33 26.75 3.63 -9.69
N TYR A 34 27.20 2.90 -10.72
CA TYR A 34 26.32 2.03 -11.49
C TYR A 34 25.72 0.90 -10.64
N LEU A 35 26.52 0.29 -9.77
CA LEU A 35 26.04 -0.75 -8.85
C LEU A 35 24.97 -0.20 -7.89
N LEU A 36 25.25 0.93 -7.22
CA LEU A 36 24.31 1.54 -6.29
C LEU A 36 23.03 1.99 -7.00
N HIS A 37 23.14 2.53 -8.21
CA HIS A 37 21.98 2.91 -9.00
C HIS A 37 21.10 1.70 -9.34
N HIS A 38 21.73 0.60 -9.77
CA HIS A 38 21.01 -0.65 -10.02
C HIS A 38 20.31 -1.21 -8.77
N LEU A 39 20.98 -1.14 -7.62
CA LEU A 39 20.38 -1.53 -6.34
C LEU A 39 19.19 -0.63 -5.96
N CYS A 40 19.28 0.69 -6.20
CA CYS A 40 18.16 1.61 -6.01
C CYS A 40 16.96 1.26 -6.90
N ASP A 41 17.20 0.94 -8.17
CA ASP A 41 16.14 0.51 -9.10
C ASP A 41 15.46 -0.78 -8.65
N ILE A 42 16.24 -1.73 -8.08
CA ILE A 42 15.68 -2.95 -7.49
C ILE A 42 14.79 -2.64 -6.29
N GLN A 43 15.24 -1.79 -5.37
CA GLN A 43 14.44 -1.40 -4.20
C GLN A 43 13.16 -0.68 -4.62
N LEU A 44 13.22 0.19 -5.63
CA LEU A 44 12.04 0.86 -6.17
C LEU A 44 11.06 -0.14 -6.76
N ARG A 45 11.54 -1.09 -7.58
CA ARG A 45 10.71 -2.13 -8.18
C ARG A 45 10.02 -2.98 -7.13
N HIS A 46 10.76 -3.47 -6.13
CA HIS A 46 10.19 -4.27 -5.05
C HIS A 46 9.11 -3.52 -4.26
N ARG A 47 9.29 -2.21 -4.03
CA ARG A 47 8.27 -1.38 -3.37
C ARG A 47 6.99 -1.27 -4.20
N VAL A 48 7.12 -1.10 -5.51
CA VAL A 48 5.97 -1.04 -6.44
C VAL A 48 5.26 -2.40 -6.47
N GLU A 49 6.00 -3.49 -6.67
CA GLU A 49 5.47 -4.86 -6.69
C GLU A 49 4.76 -5.21 -5.38
N SER A 50 5.36 -4.88 -4.23
CA SER A 50 4.74 -5.11 -2.92
C SER A 50 3.45 -4.31 -2.73
N THR A 51 3.40 -3.06 -3.21
CA THR A 51 2.17 -2.24 -3.16
C THR A 51 1.07 -2.84 -4.03
N ILE A 52 1.42 -3.31 -5.23
CA ILE A 52 0.49 -3.96 -6.15
C ILE A 52 -0.04 -5.26 -5.54
N ALA A 53 0.84 -6.11 -5.01
CA ALA A 53 0.47 -7.38 -4.39
C ALA A 53 -0.49 -7.16 -3.21
N PHE A 54 -0.15 -6.22 -2.31
CA PHE A 54 -1.03 -5.84 -1.21
C PHE A 54 -2.40 -5.35 -1.71
N SER A 55 -2.41 -4.47 -2.71
CA SER A 55 -3.66 -3.90 -3.24
C SER A 55 -4.53 -4.97 -3.89
N HIS A 56 -3.92 -5.92 -4.60
CA HIS A 56 -4.63 -7.03 -5.23
C HIS A 56 -5.35 -7.89 -4.18
N ASP A 57 -4.63 -8.32 -3.16
CA ASP A 57 -5.19 -9.19 -2.12
C ASP A 57 -6.25 -8.45 -1.31
N PHE A 58 -5.99 -7.19 -0.92
CA PHE A 58 -6.96 -6.35 -0.23
C PHE A 58 -8.25 -6.14 -1.02
N ILE A 59 -8.16 -5.83 -2.32
CA ILE A 59 -9.34 -5.64 -3.17
C ILE A 59 -10.10 -6.96 -3.36
N SER A 60 -9.38 -8.09 -3.48
CA SER A 60 -10.00 -9.42 -3.58
C SER A 60 -10.83 -9.75 -2.33
N ASP A 61 -10.28 -9.53 -1.14
CA ASP A 61 -10.97 -9.76 0.13
C ASP A 61 -12.18 -8.82 0.29
N LEU A 62 -12.00 -7.55 -0.08
CA LEU A 62 -13.05 -6.55 -0.06
C LEU A 62 -14.23 -6.91 -0.99
N GLN A 63 -13.93 -7.33 -2.22
CA GLN A 63 -14.96 -7.75 -3.19
C GLN A 63 -15.70 -9.01 -2.72
N THR A 64 -14.98 -9.93 -2.08
CA THR A 64 -15.57 -11.13 -1.49
C THR A 64 -16.54 -10.77 -0.36
N ASP A 65 -16.15 -9.85 0.52
CA ASP A 65 -17.04 -9.33 1.57
C ASP A 65 -18.27 -8.62 1.00
N GLN A 66 -18.08 -7.78 -0.02
CA GLN A 66 -19.17 -7.11 -0.73
C GLN A 66 -20.17 -8.11 -1.32
N LEU A 67 -19.68 -9.16 -1.99
CA LEU A 67 -20.52 -10.20 -2.56
C LEU A 67 -21.33 -10.91 -1.46
N ARG A 68 -20.68 -11.29 -0.36
CA ARG A 68 -21.35 -11.91 0.79
C ARG A 68 -22.49 -11.04 1.31
N ARG A 69 -22.23 -9.75 1.60
CA ARG A 69 -23.25 -8.80 2.08
C ARG A 69 -24.39 -8.61 1.06
N ASN A 70 -24.07 -8.59 -0.24
CA ASN A 70 -25.09 -8.49 -1.30
C ASN A 70 -26.03 -9.71 -1.30
N VAL A 71 -25.48 -10.92 -1.14
CA VAL A 71 -26.24 -12.17 -1.07
C VAL A 71 -27.12 -12.19 0.19
N GLU A 72 -26.58 -11.80 1.35
CA GLU A 72 -27.34 -11.71 2.60
C GLU A 72 -28.55 -10.77 2.47
N ILE A 73 -28.37 -9.59 1.86
CA ILE A 73 -29.46 -8.65 1.59
C ILE A 73 -30.54 -9.29 0.70
N LYS A 74 -30.14 -9.97 -0.38
CA LYS A 74 -31.06 -10.63 -1.31
C LYS A 74 -31.85 -11.78 -0.69
N GLN A 75 -31.28 -12.45 0.31
CA GLN A 75 -31.92 -13.57 1.01
C GLN A 75 -32.72 -13.12 2.23
N SER A 76 -32.60 -11.86 2.65
CA SER A 76 -33.34 -11.30 3.78
C SER A 76 -34.71 -10.76 3.36
N ASP A 77 -35.70 -10.95 4.23
CA ASP A 77 -37.06 -10.41 4.02
C ASP A 77 -37.18 -9.00 4.63
N MET A 78 -36.42 -8.07 4.05
CA MET A 78 -36.27 -6.70 4.56
C MET A 78 -37.13 -5.69 3.79
N PRO A 79 -37.65 -4.62 4.45
CA PRO A 79 -38.45 -3.61 3.76
C PRO A 79 -37.69 -2.94 2.60
N SER A 80 -38.39 -2.62 1.51
CA SER A 80 -37.77 -2.07 0.29
C SER A 80 -36.95 -0.81 0.52
N ALA A 81 -37.37 0.06 1.45
CA ALA A 81 -36.62 1.27 1.80
C ALA A 81 -35.24 0.95 2.41
N VAL A 82 -35.17 -0.10 3.24
CA VAL A 82 -33.93 -0.54 3.90
C VAL A 82 -33.02 -1.27 2.90
N ALA A 83 -33.60 -2.11 2.03
CA ALA A 83 -32.89 -2.75 0.93
C ALA A 83 -32.30 -1.71 -0.04
N ALA A 84 -33.07 -0.69 -0.40
CA ALA A 84 -32.61 0.41 -1.25
C ALA A 84 -31.42 1.15 -0.62
N LYS A 85 -31.43 1.41 0.69
CA LYS A 85 -30.31 2.05 1.38
C LYS A 85 -29.05 1.16 1.36
N LYS A 86 -29.17 -0.11 1.76
CA LYS A 86 -28.04 -1.05 1.82
C LYS A 86 -27.46 -1.41 0.44
N THR A 87 -28.27 -1.39 -0.61
CA THR A 87 -27.81 -1.73 -1.98
C THR A 87 -27.20 -0.55 -2.74
N ARG A 88 -27.08 0.63 -2.13
CA ARG A 88 -26.50 1.82 -2.77
C ARG A 88 -25.06 1.55 -3.21
N GLU A 89 -24.25 0.93 -2.34
CA GLU A 89 -22.85 0.58 -2.61
C GLU A 89 -22.67 -0.21 -3.92
N PHE A 90 -23.51 -1.22 -4.18
CA PHE A 90 -23.40 -2.09 -5.35
C PHE A 90 -23.90 -1.44 -6.65
N ARG A 91 -24.55 -0.28 -6.55
CA ARG A 91 -25.09 0.47 -7.69
C ARG A 91 -24.23 1.68 -8.06
N CYS A 92 -23.25 2.03 -7.23
CA CYS A 92 -22.33 3.13 -7.50
C CYS A 92 -21.29 2.76 -8.56
N PRO A 93 -20.83 3.73 -9.38
CA PRO A 93 -19.67 3.53 -10.26
C PRO A 93 -18.42 3.12 -9.47
N PRO A 94 -17.50 2.33 -10.06
CA PRO A 94 -16.31 1.81 -9.35
C PRO A 94 -15.45 2.88 -8.67
N ARG A 95 -15.32 4.06 -9.29
CA ARG A 95 -14.54 5.18 -8.73
C ARG A 95 -15.18 5.74 -7.45
N GLU A 96 -16.50 5.88 -7.43
CA GLU A 96 -17.22 6.36 -6.25
C GLU A 96 -17.20 5.31 -5.14
N GLN A 97 -17.33 4.03 -5.51
CA GLN A 97 -17.20 2.91 -4.59
C GLN A 97 -15.82 2.92 -3.92
N MET A 98 -14.74 3.03 -4.70
CA MET A 98 -13.37 3.12 -4.19
C MET A 98 -13.15 4.34 -3.29
N ASN A 99 -13.72 5.50 -3.63
CA ASN A 99 -13.63 6.68 -2.77
C ASN A 99 -14.32 6.46 -1.41
N ALA A 100 -15.47 5.78 -1.40
CA ALA A 100 -16.16 5.42 -0.15
C ALA A 100 -15.35 4.38 0.65
N ILE A 101 -14.81 3.37 -0.02
CA ILE A 101 -13.94 2.33 0.56
C ILE A 101 -12.63 2.89 1.11
N LEU A 102 -12.08 3.96 0.56
CA LEU A 102 -10.83 4.58 1.03
C LEU A 102 -11.08 5.75 1.99
N GLY A 103 -12.31 6.26 2.02
CA GLY A 103 -12.75 7.42 2.79
C GLY A 103 -13.21 7.11 4.21
N PHE A 104 -13.05 5.89 4.73
CA PHE A 104 -13.56 5.45 6.04
C PHE A 104 -13.15 6.33 7.24
N LYS A 105 -12.01 7.02 7.16
CA LYS A 105 -11.56 7.93 8.24
C LYS A 105 -12.39 9.23 8.33
N ASN A 106 -13.15 9.56 7.29
CA ASN A 106 -13.94 10.79 7.19
C ASN A 106 -15.46 10.52 7.24
N LEU A 107 -15.88 9.28 7.52
CA LEU A 107 -17.29 8.94 7.61
C LEU A 107 -17.85 9.40 8.96
N GLU A 108 -18.77 10.36 8.94
CA GLU A 108 -19.50 10.85 10.12
C GLU A 108 -21.00 10.47 10.04
N GLY A 109 -21.66 10.38 11.20
CA GLY A 109 -23.11 10.14 11.28
C GLY A 109 -23.58 8.85 10.59
N GLU A 110 -24.67 8.93 9.82
CA GLU A 110 -25.28 7.79 9.14
C GLU A 110 -24.38 7.14 8.07
N GLU A 111 -23.34 7.82 7.60
CA GLU A 111 -22.41 7.28 6.60
C GLU A 111 -21.46 6.24 7.22
N ARG A 112 -21.19 6.34 8.53
CA ARG A 112 -20.42 5.34 9.28
C ARG A 112 -21.19 4.04 9.48
N GLU A 113 -22.50 4.11 9.71
CA GLU A 113 -23.39 2.95 9.88
C GLU A 113 -23.62 2.21 8.55
N ASN A 114 -23.45 2.90 7.42
CA ASN A 114 -23.50 2.32 6.07
C ASN A 114 -22.11 2.17 5.45
N CYS A 115 -21.05 2.19 6.26
CA CYS A 115 -19.69 2.04 5.77
C CYS A 115 -19.54 0.69 5.05
N PRO A 116 -19.03 0.67 3.81
CA PRO A 116 -18.85 -0.55 3.03
C PRO A 116 -17.81 -1.51 3.65
N CYS A 117 -16.88 -0.99 4.46
CA CYS A 117 -15.88 -1.77 5.16
C CYS A 117 -16.29 -1.93 6.63
N GLY A 118 -16.42 -3.16 7.13
CA GLY A 118 -16.63 -3.39 8.57
C GLY A 118 -15.46 -2.84 9.40
N GLU A 119 -15.67 -2.63 10.71
CA GLU A 119 -14.64 -2.06 11.61
C GLU A 119 -13.33 -2.87 11.66
N GLU A 120 -13.36 -4.14 11.25
CA GLU A 120 -12.24 -5.09 11.31
C GLU A 120 -11.18 -4.83 10.22
N GLN A 121 -11.59 -4.46 9.00
CA GLN A 121 -10.67 -4.21 7.87
C GLN A 121 -9.94 -2.86 7.99
N GLY A 122 -10.49 -1.91 8.76
CA GLY A 122 -9.86 -0.62 9.03
C GLY A 122 -8.66 -0.69 9.99
N ARG A 123 -8.47 -1.81 10.70
CA ARG A 123 -7.35 -2.01 11.64
C ARG A 123 -6.08 -2.56 10.99
N ALA A 124 -6.18 -3.16 9.80
CA ALA A 124 -5.02 -3.68 9.06
C ALA A 124 -4.17 -2.57 8.41
N SER A 125 -4.61 -1.32 8.48
CA SER A 125 -3.90 -0.14 7.94
C SER A 125 -3.15 0.68 9.02
N GLY A 126 -2.93 0.11 10.21
CA GLY A 126 -2.24 0.74 11.34
C GLY A 126 -0.87 0.15 11.59
#